data_AF-A0A8H8A7J6-F1
#
_entry.id   AF-A0A8H8A7J6-F1
#
_cell.length_a   1.000
_cell.length_b   1.000
_cell.length_c   1.000
_cell.angle_alpha   90.00
_cell.angle_beta   90.00
_cell.angle_gamma   90.00
#
_symmetry.space_group_name_H-M   'P 1'
#
loop_
_entity.id
_entity.type
_entity.pdbx_description
1 polymer ?
#
loop_
_entity_poly.entity_id
_entity_poly.type
_entity_poly.pdbx_seq_one_letter_code
_entity_poly.pdbx_strand_id
1 'polypeptide(L)'
;MFNLEEILYQILPTLEQPYPNVLLNAVDQLVQWSYRKEMILKPKEESARLRLCAHVACERLSKKLSLPPLSMEKLPLPIKRYQILLDRFRHELPEKLKGTVFVETEGNDKGLSLCIEMIHELCDKMKVQSQMKYFIYALRACHSRYPEAHQRKGLVAVIFILVLLRLRGEHMINREEKERILSVLGIRDMKQAEWRRWNDLIKQDNIEYGWMDAIFQEKNDQSIGIESVSEIEPQSLAISGVGMMVQSFSCD
;
A
#
# COMPACT_ATOMS: atom_id res chain seq x y z
N MET A 1 22.47 -15.11 11.10
CA MET A 1 21.18 -15.15 10.39
C MET A 1 20.14 -15.54 11.42
N PHE A 2 19.19 -14.66 11.73
CA PHE A 2 18.19 -14.93 12.78
C PHE A 2 17.14 -15.92 12.27
N ASN A 3 16.68 -16.84 13.12
CA ASN A 3 15.66 -17.81 12.75
C ASN A 3 14.25 -17.19 12.84
N LEU A 4 13.79 -16.56 11.76
CA LEU A 4 12.49 -15.87 11.72
C LEU A 4 11.31 -16.84 11.90
N GLU A 5 11.43 -18.06 11.40
CA GLU A 5 10.38 -19.08 11.47
C GLU A 5 10.12 -19.51 12.91
N GLU A 6 11.17 -19.67 13.72
CA GLU A 6 11.05 -20.00 15.14
C GLU A 6 10.35 -18.89 15.93
N ILE A 7 10.67 -17.64 15.63
CA ILE A 7 10.01 -16.50 16.27
C ILE A 7 8.53 -16.44 15.87
N LEU A 8 8.23 -16.65 14.58
CA LEU A 8 6.86 -16.70 14.09
C LEU A 8 6.07 -17.85 14.71
N TYR A 9 6.66 -19.03 14.86
CA TYR A 9 6.04 -20.15 15.57
C TYR A 9 5.66 -19.80 17.00
N GLN A 10 6.50 -19.04 17.70
CA GLN A 10 6.15 -18.56 19.03
C GLN A 10 4.96 -17.56 19.02
N ILE A 11 4.72 -16.77 17.96
CA ILE A 11 3.57 -15.83 17.87
C ILE A 11 2.33 -16.60 17.40
N LEU A 12 2.49 -17.44 16.37
CA LEU A 12 1.44 -18.11 15.62
C LEU A 12 1.64 -19.62 15.70
N PRO A 13 1.53 -20.25 16.88
CA PRO A 13 1.81 -21.68 17.04
C PRO A 13 0.83 -22.57 16.29
N THR A 14 -0.35 -22.05 15.97
CA THR A 14 -1.41 -22.77 15.26
C THR A 14 -1.42 -22.50 13.75
N LEU A 15 -0.59 -21.59 13.25
CA LEU A 15 -0.51 -21.32 11.82
C LEU A 15 0.36 -22.40 11.15
N GLU A 16 -0.22 -23.09 10.16
CA GLU A 16 0.47 -24.11 9.39
C GLU A 16 1.67 -23.53 8.62
N GLN A 17 2.77 -24.30 8.60
CA GLN A 17 3.97 -23.97 7.84
C GLN A 17 3.89 -24.59 6.44
N PRO A 18 4.54 -23.99 5.41
CA PRO A 18 5.45 -22.84 5.48
C PRO A 18 4.73 -21.48 5.65
N TYR A 19 5.38 -20.54 6.34
CA TYR A 19 4.82 -19.19 6.51
C TYR A 19 4.76 -18.43 5.18
N PRO A 20 3.72 -17.61 4.94
CA PRO A 20 3.63 -16.81 3.73
C PRO A 20 4.83 -15.88 3.55
N ASN A 21 5.43 -15.84 2.35
CA ASN A 21 6.58 -14.97 2.05
C ASN A 21 6.31 -13.49 2.34
N VAL A 22 5.07 -13.03 2.15
CA VAL A 22 4.65 -11.65 2.49
C VAL A 22 4.82 -11.36 3.98
N LEU A 23 4.54 -12.34 4.85
CA LEU A 23 4.75 -12.22 6.29
C LEU A 23 6.25 -12.22 6.60
N LEU A 24 7.02 -13.17 6.07
CA LEU A 24 8.47 -13.24 6.28
C LEU A 24 9.18 -11.95 5.85
N ASN A 25 8.84 -11.42 4.68
CA ASN A 25 9.39 -10.17 4.16
C ASN A 25 9.01 -8.96 5.05
N ALA A 26 7.78 -8.91 5.57
CA ALA A 26 7.35 -7.85 6.47
C ALA A 26 8.12 -7.88 7.80
N VAL A 27 8.36 -9.08 8.35
CA VAL A 27 9.21 -9.25 9.54
C VAL A 27 10.63 -8.77 9.24
N ASP A 28 11.22 -9.21 8.13
CA ASP A 28 12.60 -8.85 7.77
C ASP A 28 12.79 -7.34 7.60
N GLN A 29 11.86 -6.65 6.93
CA GLN A 29 11.87 -5.19 6.80
C GLN A 29 11.85 -4.47 8.16
N LEU A 30 10.99 -4.91 9.08
CA LEU A 30 10.91 -4.34 10.42
C LEU A 30 12.19 -4.62 11.22
N VAL A 31 12.77 -5.82 11.08
CA VAL A 31 14.04 -6.18 11.72
C VAL A 31 15.18 -5.29 11.21
N GLN A 32 15.31 -5.14 9.89
CA GLN A 32 16.32 -4.27 9.29
C GLN A 32 16.19 -2.83 9.76
N TRP A 33 14.96 -2.30 9.77
CA TRP A 33 14.68 -0.95 10.28
C TRP A 33 15.07 -0.81 11.75
N SER A 34 14.65 -1.76 12.58
CA SER A 34 14.91 -1.75 14.01
C SER A 34 16.42 -1.73 14.30
N TYR A 35 17.21 -2.55 13.59
CA TYR A 35 18.66 -2.63 13.79
C TYR A 35 19.46 -1.44 13.25
N ARG A 36 18.91 -0.64 12.32
CA ARG A 36 19.53 0.61 11.84
C ARG A 36 19.53 1.73 12.91
N LYS A 37 19.24 1.40 14.17
CA LYS A 37 19.21 2.27 15.36
C LYS A 37 18.13 3.37 15.31
N GLU A 38 17.13 3.24 14.44
CA GLU A 38 15.95 4.11 14.48
C GLU A 38 15.05 3.79 15.68
N MET A 39 15.07 2.54 16.17
CA MET A 39 14.47 2.13 17.43
C MET A 39 15.55 1.94 18.50
N ILE A 40 15.61 2.85 19.47
CA ILE A 40 16.54 2.76 20.60
C ILE A 40 15.92 1.89 21.70
N LEU A 41 16.46 0.69 21.89
CA LEU A 41 16.07 -0.22 22.97
C LEU A 41 17.12 -0.19 24.08
N LYS A 42 16.66 -0.32 25.33
CA LYS A 42 17.60 -0.49 26.46
C LYS A 42 18.26 -1.87 26.35
N PRO A 43 19.46 -2.09 26.93
CA PRO A 43 20.11 -3.41 26.89
C PRO A 43 19.24 -4.56 27.38
N LYS A 44 18.38 -4.30 28.39
CA LYS A 44 17.42 -5.28 28.92
C LYS A 44 16.21 -5.54 28.00
N GLU A 45 16.00 -4.71 26.99
CA GLU A 45 14.89 -4.76 26.03
C GLU A 45 15.31 -5.37 24.68
N GLU A 46 16.61 -5.44 24.41
CA GLU A 46 17.17 -5.96 23.15
C GLU A 46 16.75 -7.40 22.85
N SER A 47 16.61 -8.25 23.88
CA SER A 47 16.12 -9.62 23.73
C SER A 47 14.71 -9.70 23.14
N ALA A 48 13.92 -8.62 23.23
CA ALA A 48 12.59 -8.54 22.66
C ALA A 48 12.54 -8.02 21.22
N ARG A 49 13.63 -7.46 20.67
CA ARG A 49 13.63 -6.74 19.38
C ARG A 49 12.99 -7.54 18.25
N LEU A 50 13.47 -8.77 18.04
CA LEU A 50 12.97 -9.63 16.96
C LEU A 50 11.51 -10.02 17.18
N ARG A 51 11.16 -10.32 18.44
CA ARG A 51 9.78 -10.63 18.84
C ARG A 51 8.84 -9.46 18.55
N LEU A 52 9.25 -8.22 18.85
CA LEU A 52 8.48 -7.00 18.56
C LEU A 52 8.25 -6.81 17.06
N CYS A 53 9.32 -6.95 16.26
CA CYS A 53 9.24 -6.84 14.81
C CYS A 53 8.25 -7.85 14.23
N ALA A 54 8.38 -9.11 14.65
CA ALA A 54 7.51 -10.18 14.20
C ALA A 54 6.05 -10.00 14.67
N HIS A 55 5.85 -9.56 15.92
CA HIS A 55 4.52 -9.28 16.47
C HIS A 55 3.81 -8.20 15.64
N VAL A 56 4.47 -7.06 15.41
CA VAL A 56 3.90 -5.96 14.62
C VAL A 56 3.63 -6.39 13.17
N ALA A 57 4.51 -7.17 12.54
CA ALA A 57 4.24 -7.70 11.20
C ALA A 57 2.97 -8.57 11.16
N CYS A 58 2.82 -9.46 12.15
CA CYS A 58 1.63 -10.32 12.27
C CYS A 58 0.37 -9.48 12.51
N GLU A 59 0.41 -8.45 13.36
CA GLU A 59 -0.73 -7.56 13.59
C GLU A 59 -1.16 -6.85 12.30
N ARG A 60 -0.18 -6.30 11.56
CA ARG A 60 -0.43 -5.58 10.31
C ARG A 60 -1.06 -6.47 9.23
N LEU A 61 -0.66 -7.74 9.19
CA LEU A 61 -1.12 -8.69 8.19
C LEU A 61 -2.26 -9.60 8.69
N SER A 62 -2.71 -9.45 9.94
CA SER A 62 -3.68 -10.35 10.57
C SER A 62 -4.96 -10.46 9.76
N LYS A 63 -5.55 -9.32 9.35
CA LYS A 63 -6.76 -9.32 8.50
C LYS A 63 -6.48 -9.84 7.09
N LYS A 64 -5.36 -9.40 6.47
CA LYS A 64 -5.01 -9.72 5.08
C LYS A 64 -4.77 -11.22 4.88
N LEU A 65 -4.16 -11.88 5.87
CA LEU A 65 -3.81 -13.29 5.81
C LEU A 65 -4.71 -14.17 6.69
N SER A 66 -5.78 -13.60 7.28
CA SER A 66 -6.67 -14.27 8.24
C SER A 66 -5.90 -15.03 9.34
N LEU A 67 -4.89 -14.36 9.92
CA LEU A 67 -4.00 -14.98 10.91
C LEU A 67 -4.75 -15.30 12.20
N PRO A 68 -4.41 -16.40 12.88
CA PRO A 68 -4.97 -16.71 14.19
C PRO A 68 -4.56 -15.67 15.24
N PRO A 69 -5.22 -15.66 16.42
CA PRO A 69 -4.86 -14.76 17.52
C PRO A 69 -3.39 -14.87 17.90
N LEU A 70 -2.73 -13.72 18.05
CA LEU A 70 -1.30 -13.65 18.36
C LEU A 70 -1.02 -14.08 19.79
N SER A 71 -0.11 -15.02 19.97
CA SER A 71 0.30 -15.50 21.28
C SER A 71 1.18 -14.49 22.02
N MET A 72 0.76 -14.16 23.24
CA MET A 72 1.54 -13.40 24.23
C MET A 72 2.23 -14.31 25.26
N GLU A 73 2.31 -15.61 24.95
CA GLU A 73 2.98 -16.59 25.79
C GLU A 73 4.50 -16.57 25.53
N LYS A 74 5.28 -17.02 26.52
CA LYS A 74 6.75 -17.18 26.43
C LYS A 74 7.49 -15.92 25.95
N LEU A 75 7.04 -14.74 26.40
CA LEU A 75 7.70 -13.48 26.06
C LEU A 75 9.09 -13.37 26.71
N PRO A 76 10.07 -12.73 26.02
CA PRO A 76 11.42 -12.50 26.56
C PRO A 76 11.43 -11.45 27.69
N LEU A 77 10.30 -10.80 27.94
CA LEU A 77 10.09 -9.79 28.98
C LEU A 77 8.77 -10.06 29.70
N PRO A 78 8.61 -9.59 30.95
CA PRO A 78 7.32 -9.59 31.62
C PRO A 78 6.25 -8.90 30.77
N ILE A 79 5.04 -9.49 30.70
CA ILE A 79 3.95 -9.09 29.80
C ILE A 79 3.70 -7.58 29.81
N LYS A 80 3.56 -6.97 30.99
CA LYS A 80 3.31 -5.52 31.12
C LYS A 80 4.42 -4.68 30.47
N ARG A 81 5.67 -5.09 30.64
CA ARG A 81 6.82 -4.39 30.06
C ARG A 81 6.89 -4.59 28.56
N TYR A 82 6.59 -5.79 28.08
CA TYR A 82 6.52 -6.09 26.65
C TYR A 82 5.42 -5.28 25.96
N GLN A 83 4.23 -5.16 26.55
CA GLN A 83 3.12 -4.36 26.02
C GLN A 83 3.50 -2.88 25.89
N ILE A 84 4.05 -2.27 26.95
CA ILE A 84 4.52 -0.88 26.91
C ILE A 84 5.57 -0.70 25.80
N LEU A 85 6.47 -1.67 25.65
CA LEU A 85 7.51 -1.62 24.63
C LEU A 85 6.95 -1.79 23.22
N LEU A 86 5.94 -2.64 23.05
CA LEU A 86 5.23 -2.85 21.80
C LEU A 86 4.45 -1.59 21.38
N ASP A 87 3.79 -0.92 22.32
CA ASP A 87 3.11 0.36 22.07
C ASP A 87 4.10 1.44 21.66
N ARG A 88 5.24 1.55 22.35
CA ARG A 88 6.32 2.45 21.97
C ARG A 88 6.84 2.13 20.56
N PHE A 89 7.09 0.85 20.28
CA PHE A 89 7.57 0.39 18.99
C PHE A 89 6.59 0.78 17.86
N ARG A 90 5.29 0.60 18.06
CA ARG A 90 4.25 1.03 17.08
C ARG A 90 4.28 2.53 16.83
N HIS A 91 4.47 3.32 17.89
CA HIS A 91 4.50 4.78 17.78
C HIS A 91 5.74 5.28 17.03
N GLU A 92 6.90 4.65 17.26
CA GLU A 92 8.17 5.00 16.64
C GLU A 92 8.32 4.51 15.19
N LEU A 93 7.40 3.66 14.69
CA LEU A 93 7.48 3.17 13.31
C LEU A 93 7.33 4.32 12.30
N PRO A 94 8.16 4.35 11.24
CA PRO A 94 7.93 5.21 10.10
C PRO A 94 6.60 4.87 9.42
N GLU A 95 5.87 5.86 8.90
CA GLU A 95 4.59 5.66 8.22
C GLU A 95 4.67 4.61 7.09
N LYS A 96 5.76 4.63 6.31
CA LYS A 96 6.07 3.60 5.29
C LYS A 96 6.08 2.16 5.84
N LEU A 97 6.43 1.99 7.11
CA LEU A 97 6.51 0.70 7.82
C LEU A 97 5.35 0.47 8.80
N LYS A 98 4.43 1.42 9.00
CA LYS A 98 3.16 1.15 9.69
C LYS A 98 2.25 0.25 8.84
N GLY A 99 2.52 0.19 7.55
CA GLY A 99 1.83 -0.69 6.62
C GLY A 99 0.55 -0.08 6.13
N THR A 100 0.58 0.15 4.83
CA THR A 100 -0.57 0.19 3.93
C THR A 100 -1.37 -1.11 4.06
N VAL A 101 -2.12 -1.21 5.14
CA VAL A 101 -3.47 -1.75 5.11
C VAL A 101 -4.31 -0.57 5.57
N PHE A 102 -4.91 0.14 4.61
CA PHE A 102 -6.09 0.91 4.93
C PHE A 102 -7.17 -0.09 5.31
N VAL A 103 -7.09 -0.58 6.54
CA VAL A 103 -8.27 -1.02 7.25
C VAL A 103 -9.14 0.22 7.24
N GLU A 104 -10.29 0.09 6.61
CA GLU A 104 -11.45 0.90 6.95
C GLU A 104 -11.59 0.80 8.46
N THR A 105 -10.98 1.76 9.16
CA THR A 105 -11.40 2.03 10.51
C THR A 105 -12.83 2.51 10.30
N GLU A 106 -13.79 1.63 10.56
CA GLU A 106 -15.13 2.00 11.05
C GLU A 106 -14.99 2.71 12.42
N GLY A 107 -13.99 3.59 12.56
CA GLY A 107 -14.02 4.69 13.48
C GLY A 107 -14.86 5.74 12.79
N ASN A 108 -15.82 6.27 13.52
CA ASN A 108 -16.75 7.32 13.15
C ASN A 108 -15.99 8.66 12.91
N ASP A 109 -14.94 8.66 12.09
CA ASP A 109 -14.21 9.83 11.64
C ASP A 109 -15.02 10.49 10.53
N LYS A 110 -16.06 11.19 10.99
CA LYS A 110 -16.91 12.03 10.15
C LYS A 110 -16.07 12.99 9.29
N GLY A 111 -14.84 13.33 9.71
CA GLY A 111 -13.94 14.17 8.94
C GLY A 111 -13.35 13.51 7.72
N LEU A 112 -12.88 12.27 7.86
CA LEU A 112 -12.35 11.50 6.74
C LEU A 112 -13.47 11.18 5.72
N SER A 113 -14.67 10.82 6.19
CA SER A 113 -15.83 10.57 5.32
C SER A 113 -16.15 11.79 4.44
N LEU A 114 -16.22 12.98 5.04
CA LEU A 114 -16.45 14.23 4.30
C LEU A 114 -15.33 14.49 3.28
N CYS A 115 -14.07 14.31 3.65
CA CYS A 115 -12.96 14.49 2.71
C CYS A 115 -13.04 13.49 1.54
N ILE A 116 -13.45 12.24 1.80
CA ILE A 116 -13.63 11.22 0.77
C ILE A 116 -14.78 11.59 -0.17
N GLU A 117 -15.90 12.10 0.34
CA GLU A 117 -17.02 12.59 -0.48
C GLU A 117 -16.57 13.74 -1.41
N MET A 118 -15.75 14.67 -0.90
CA MET A 118 -15.17 15.75 -1.72
C MET A 118 -14.27 15.20 -2.84
N ILE A 119 -13.50 14.14 -2.58
CA ILE A 119 -12.70 13.47 -3.61
C ILE A 119 -13.58 12.81 -4.67
N HIS A 120 -14.70 12.17 -4.29
CA HIS A 120 -15.65 11.60 -5.24
C HIS A 120 -16.23 12.68 -6.16
N GLU A 121 -16.69 13.79 -5.57
CA GLU A 121 -17.23 14.92 -6.33
C GLU A 121 -16.20 15.49 -7.31
N LEU A 122 -14.95 15.68 -6.85
CA LEU A 122 -13.86 16.13 -7.72
C LEU A 122 -13.58 15.13 -8.84
N CYS A 123 -13.49 13.83 -8.54
CA CYS A 123 -13.24 12.81 -9.55
C CYS A 123 -14.33 12.80 -10.63
N ASP A 124 -15.59 13.01 -10.23
CA ASP A 124 -16.71 13.09 -11.15
C ASP A 124 -16.63 14.34 -12.04
N LYS A 125 -16.48 15.51 -11.42
CA LYS A 125 -16.41 16.81 -12.13
C LYS A 125 -15.18 16.93 -13.03
N MET A 126 -14.07 16.27 -12.67
CA MET A 126 -12.83 16.27 -13.43
C MET A 126 -12.70 15.10 -14.41
N LYS A 127 -13.70 14.19 -14.46
CA LYS A 127 -13.73 13.02 -15.36
C LYS A 127 -12.53 12.08 -15.18
N VAL A 128 -12.11 11.83 -13.93
CA VAL A 128 -10.97 10.96 -13.57
C VAL A 128 -11.37 9.79 -12.65
N GLN A 129 -12.63 9.33 -12.75
CA GLN A 129 -13.22 8.32 -11.87
C GLN A 129 -12.44 6.99 -11.85
N SER A 130 -11.84 6.59 -12.97
CA SER A 130 -11.02 5.36 -13.05
C SER A 130 -9.75 5.40 -12.18
N GLN A 131 -9.33 6.59 -11.76
CA GLN A 131 -8.14 6.82 -10.94
C GLN A 131 -8.49 7.15 -9.47
N MET A 132 -9.76 7.03 -9.07
CA MET A 132 -10.26 7.44 -7.76
C MET A 132 -9.46 6.85 -6.58
N LYS A 133 -8.99 5.60 -6.72
CA LYS A 133 -8.18 4.91 -5.70
C LYS A 133 -6.92 5.69 -5.30
N TYR A 134 -6.24 6.31 -6.25
CA TYR A 134 -4.99 7.04 -6.00
C TYR A 134 -5.23 8.28 -5.12
N PHE A 135 -6.33 8.98 -5.37
CA PHE A 135 -6.72 10.15 -4.59
C PHE A 135 -7.13 9.77 -3.17
N ILE A 136 -7.93 8.72 -3.01
CA ILE A 136 -8.37 8.24 -1.69
C ILE A 136 -7.17 7.76 -0.87
N TYR A 137 -6.21 7.05 -1.47
CA TYR A 137 -5.01 6.61 -0.76
C TYR A 137 -4.13 7.77 -0.34
N ALA A 138 -3.93 8.77 -1.20
CA ALA A 138 -3.17 9.95 -0.84
C ALA A 138 -3.86 10.74 0.28
N LEU A 139 -5.18 10.89 0.21
CA LEU A 139 -5.97 11.54 1.26
C LEU A 139 -5.81 10.82 2.59
N ARG A 140 -6.00 9.49 2.62
CA ARG A 140 -5.88 8.72 3.86
C ARG A 140 -4.45 8.74 4.42
N ALA A 141 -3.43 8.77 3.57
CA ALA A 141 -2.05 8.91 4.00
C ALA A 141 -1.82 10.23 4.76
N CYS A 142 -2.42 11.33 4.31
CA CYS A 142 -2.23 12.65 4.91
C CYS A 142 -3.23 12.97 6.03
N HIS A 143 -4.47 12.45 5.98
CA HIS A 143 -5.57 12.89 6.86
C HIS A 143 -5.26 12.72 8.35
N SER A 144 -4.64 11.60 8.74
CA SER A 144 -4.28 11.33 10.14
C SER A 144 -3.28 12.35 10.72
N ARG A 145 -2.48 13.00 9.87
CA ARG A 145 -1.46 13.99 10.25
C ARG A 145 -2.01 15.42 10.31
N TYR A 146 -3.17 15.67 9.71
CA TYR A 146 -3.81 17.00 9.65
C TYR A 146 -5.27 16.96 10.10
N PRO A 147 -5.54 16.70 11.40
CA PRO A 147 -6.90 16.51 11.91
C PRO A 147 -7.74 17.80 11.99
N GLU A 148 -7.15 18.97 11.77
CA GLU A 148 -7.84 20.24 11.94
C GLU A 148 -9.00 20.43 10.95
N ALA A 149 -10.22 20.45 11.47
CA ALA A 149 -11.46 20.47 10.68
C ALA A 149 -11.63 21.71 9.79
N HIS A 150 -11.06 22.84 10.19
CA HIS A 150 -11.29 24.14 9.54
C HIS A 150 -10.60 24.29 8.17
N GLN A 151 -9.68 23.38 7.81
CA GLN A 151 -8.86 23.51 6.60
C GLN A 151 -8.87 22.27 5.70
N ARG A 152 -9.82 21.35 5.92
CA ARG A 152 -9.98 20.11 5.14
C ARG A 152 -10.07 20.33 3.63
N LYS A 153 -10.74 21.41 3.22
CA LYS A 153 -10.89 21.76 1.80
C LYS A 153 -9.55 22.08 1.14
N GLY A 154 -8.66 22.78 1.85
CA GLY A 154 -7.31 23.11 1.36
C GLY A 154 -6.43 21.87 1.24
N LEU A 155 -6.49 20.99 2.24
CA LEU A 155 -5.84 19.68 2.22
C LEU A 155 -6.29 18.86 1.01
N VAL A 156 -7.60 18.67 0.84
CA VAL A 156 -8.20 17.92 -0.28
C VAL A 156 -7.79 18.52 -1.62
N ALA A 157 -7.87 19.85 -1.77
CA ALA A 157 -7.50 20.54 -3.02
C ALA A 157 -6.05 20.26 -3.43
N VAL A 158 -5.10 20.44 -2.50
CA VAL A 158 -3.68 20.27 -2.78
C VAL A 158 -3.34 18.81 -3.05
N ILE A 159 -3.86 17.87 -2.24
CA ILE A 159 -3.66 16.44 -2.48
C ILE A 159 -4.18 16.04 -3.85
N PHE A 160 -5.40 16.47 -4.19
CA PHE A 160 -6.01 16.15 -5.47
C PHE A 160 -5.15 16.68 -6.63
N ILE A 161 -4.69 17.92 -6.55
CA ILE A 161 -3.86 18.53 -7.60
C ILE A 161 -2.52 17.80 -7.73
N LEU A 162 -1.84 17.49 -6.63
CA LEU A 162 -0.55 16.79 -6.68
C LEU A 162 -0.67 15.39 -7.29
N VAL A 163 -1.70 14.63 -6.91
CA VAL A 163 -1.97 13.30 -7.48
C VAL A 163 -2.36 13.40 -8.95
N LEU A 164 -3.17 14.39 -9.32
CA LEU A 164 -3.58 14.62 -10.71
C LEU A 164 -2.37 14.93 -11.61
N LEU A 165 -1.49 15.82 -11.16
CA LEU A 165 -0.24 16.16 -11.86
C LEU A 165 0.65 14.92 -12.00
N ARG A 166 0.78 14.11 -10.94
CA ARG A 166 1.53 12.86 -10.97
C ARG A 166 0.96 11.86 -11.98
N LEU A 167 -0.36 11.70 -12.04
CA LEU A 167 -1.04 10.82 -12.99
C LEU A 167 -0.81 11.24 -14.46
N ARG A 168 -0.67 12.54 -14.70
CA ARG A 168 -0.44 13.11 -16.05
C ARG A 168 1.03 13.22 -16.42
N GLY A 169 1.95 13.07 -15.47
CA GLY A 169 3.37 13.36 -15.68
C GLY A 169 3.65 14.86 -15.83
N GLU A 170 2.78 15.71 -15.27
CA GLU A 170 2.88 17.17 -15.31
C GLU A 170 3.49 17.71 -14.01
N HIS A 171 4.07 18.90 -14.06
CA HIS A 171 4.67 19.56 -12.89
C HIS A 171 3.90 20.80 -12.41
N MET A 172 2.97 21.29 -13.22
CA MET A 172 2.28 22.56 -13.03
C MET A 172 0.81 22.41 -13.43
N ILE A 173 -0.10 22.82 -12.54
CA ILE A 173 -1.52 22.92 -12.88
C ILE A 173 -1.79 24.28 -13.52
N ASN A 174 -2.60 24.30 -14.58
CA ASN A 174 -3.01 25.56 -15.19
C ASN A 174 -4.03 26.30 -14.29
N ARG A 175 -4.16 27.61 -14.50
CA ARG A 175 -4.99 28.47 -13.65
C ARG A 175 -6.47 28.10 -13.68
N GLU A 176 -7.01 27.86 -14.87
CA GLU A 176 -8.42 27.53 -15.08
C GLU A 176 -8.81 26.23 -14.38
N GLU A 177 -7.95 25.21 -14.48
CA GLU A 177 -8.16 23.92 -13.84
C GLU A 177 -8.07 24.02 -12.32
N LYS A 178 -7.09 24.78 -11.81
CA LYS A 178 -7.01 25.08 -10.38
C LYS A 178 -8.28 25.78 -9.89
N GLU A 179 -8.75 26.81 -10.59
CA GLU A 179 -9.98 27.53 -10.26
C GLU A 179 -11.20 26.59 -10.29
N ARG A 180 -11.27 25.69 -11.28
CA ARG A 180 -12.31 24.66 -11.36
C ARG A 180 -12.30 23.73 -10.14
N ILE A 181 -11.16 23.19 -9.75
CA ILE A 181 -11.03 22.32 -8.56
C ILE A 181 -11.46 23.06 -7.29
N LEU A 182 -11.00 24.30 -7.10
CA LEU A 182 -11.38 25.11 -5.94
C LEU A 182 -12.88 25.43 -5.93
N SER A 183 -13.47 25.69 -7.10
CA SER A 183 -14.90 25.95 -7.24
C SER A 183 -15.77 24.75 -6.83
N VAL A 184 -15.37 23.52 -7.19
CA VAL A 184 -16.06 22.28 -6.79
C VAL A 184 -16.06 22.13 -5.28
N LEU A 185 -14.94 22.47 -4.62
CA LEU A 185 -14.84 22.43 -3.16
C LEU A 185 -15.57 23.61 -2.48
N GLY A 186 -16.17 24.53 -3.24
CA GLY A 186 -16.82 25.73 -2.74
C GLY A 186 -15.83 26.73 -2.12
N ILE A 187 -14.56 26.70 -2.54
CA ILE A 187 -13.54 27.68 -2.13
C ILE A 187 -13.56 28.82 -3.16
N ARG A 188 -14.14 29.97 -2.77
CA ARG A 188 -14.24 31.15 -3.66
C ARG A 188 -12.91 31.88 -3.79
N ASP A 189 -12.23 32.10 -2.66
CA ASP A 189 -11.00 32.89 -2.59
C ASP A 189 -9.99 32.23 -1.63
N MET A 190 -9.21 31.27 -2.13
CA MET A 190 -8.05 30.78 -1.38
C MET A 190 -6.93 31.80 -1.51
N LYS A 191 -6.48 32.37 -0.39
CA LYS A 191 -5.34 33.29 -0.39
C LYS A 191 -4.11 32.58 -0.95
N GLN A 192 -3.34 33.25 -1.82
CA GLN A 192 -2.13 32.66 -2.41
C GLN A 192 -1.12 32.17 -1.35
N ALA A 193 -1.03 32.85 -0.20
CA ALA A 193 -0.19 32.42 0.92
C ALA A 193 -0.69 31.12 1.57
N GLU A 194 -2.00 30.93 1.69
CA GLU A 194 -2.60 29.70 2.21
C GLU A 194 -2.39 28.53 1.26
N TRP A 195 -2.59 28.77 -0.05
CA TRP A 195 -2.27 27.79 -1.08
C TRP A 195 -0.80 27.34 -1.03
N ARG A 196 0.14 28.30 -0.98
CA ARG A 196 1.58 27.99 -0.88
C ARG A 196 1.87 27.18 0.37
N ARG A 197 1.34 27.61 1.53
CA ARG A 197 1.50 26.89 2.80
C ARG A 197 1.06 25.43 2.67
N TRP A 198 -0.14 25.16 2.15
CA TRP A 198 -0.62 23.78 1.99
C TRP A 198 0.22 22.98 1.00
N ASN A 199 0.56 23.59 -0.14
CA ASN A 199 1.38 22.92 -1.15
C ASN A 199 2.77 22.55 -0.63
N ASP A 200 3.44 23.45 0.10
CA ASP A 200 4.76 23.21 0.66
C ASP A 200 4.69 22.15 1.77
N LEU A 201 3.66 22.23 2.62
CA LEU A 201 3.41 21.28 3.69
C LEU A 201 3.19 19.85 3.16
N ILE A 202 2.32 19.66 2.17
CA ILE A 202 2.02 18.33 1.61
C ILE A 202 3.19 17.80 0.76
N LYS A 203 3.94 18.67 0.09
CA LYS A 203 5.18 18.25 -0.60
C LYS A 203 6.23 17.78 0.39
N GLN A 204 6.43 18.51 1.48
CA GLN A 204 7.37 18.13 2.53
C GLN A 204 6.95 16.80 3.18
N ASP A 205 5.66 16.65 3.48
CA ASP A 205 5.07 15.41 3.98
C ASP A 205 5.32 14.22 3.02
N ASN A 206 5.15 14.44 1.72
CA ASN A 206 5.48 13.42 0.73
C ASN A 206 6.98 13.10 0.67
N ILE A 207 7.86 14.10 0.81
CA ILE A 207 9.32 13.87 0.85
C ILE A 207 9.69 13.04 2.09
N GLU A 208 9.07 13.34 3.23
CA GLU A 208 9.35 12.66 4.51
C GLU A 208 8.83 11.22 4.53
N TYR A 209 7.61 10.98 4.02
CA TYR A 209 6.93 9.69 4.14
C TYR A 209 6.90 8.86 2.85
N GLY A 210 7.25 9.43 1.70
CA GLY A 210 7.32 8.73 0.42
C GLY A 210 5.99 8.13 -0.07
N TRP A 211 4.85 8.64 0.41
CA TRP A 211 3.55 8.02 0.15
C TRP A 211 3.16 8.08 -1.32
N MET A 212 3.58 9.11 -2.06
CA MET A 212 3.25 9.23 -3.48
C MET A 212 3.97 8.17 -4.32
N ASP A 213 5.22 7.82 -4.00
CA ASP A 213 5.89 6.75 -4.73
C ASP A 213 5.32 5.38 -4.34
N ALA A 214 5.01 5.16 -3.06
CA ALA A 214 4.39 3.92 -2.60
C ALA A 214 3.03 3.64 -3.29
N ILE A 215 2.18 4.67 -3.41
CA ILE A 215 0.86 4.56 -4.05
C ILE A 215 0.98 4.18 -5.54
N PHE A 216 2.03 4.64 -6.23
CA PHE A 216 2.19 4.45 -7.66
C PHE A 216 3.09 3.26 -8.02
N GLN A 217 3.91 2.75 -7.09
CA GLN A 217 4.69 1.51 -7.27
C GLN A 217 3.80 0.25 -7.27
N GLU A 218 2.65 0.26 -6.57
CA GLU A 218 1.65 -0.83 -6.62
C GLU A 218 1.11 -1.10 -8.05
N LYS A 219 1.33 -0.19 -9.00
CA LYS A 219 0.93 -0.33 -10.41
C LYS A 219 1.78 -1.35 -11.18
N ASN A 220 3.04 -1.58 -10.79
CA ASN A 220 3.92 -2.49 -11.52
C ASN A 220 3.71 -3.97 -11.18
N ASP A 221 3.22 -4.29 -9.97
CA ASP A 221 3.00 -5.69 -9.57
C ASP A 221 1.64 -6.26 -10.02
N GLN A 222 0.70 -5.41 -10.42
CA GLN A 222 -0.59 -5.84 -10.98
C GLN A 222 -0.57 -5.96 -12.52
N SER A 223 0.56 -5.66 -13.17
CA SER A 223 0.71 -5.70 -14.63
C SER A 223 1.48 -6.92 -15.14
N ILE A 224 1.90 -7.85 -14.26
CA ILE A 224 2.47 -9.15 -14.65
C ILE A 224 1.39 -10.22 -14.40
N GLY A 225 0.42 -10.28 -15.31
CA GLY A 225 -0.58 -11.32 -15.33
C GLY A 225 -1.54 -11.08 -16.48
N ILE A 226 -1.50 -11.99 -17.47
CA ILE A 226 -2.24 -12.01 -18.75
C ILE A 226 -1.45 -11.23 -19.83
N GLU A 227 -0.77 -11.82 -20.83
CA GLU A 227 -0.99 -13.05 -21.62
C GLU A 227 0.32 -13.72 -22.07
N SER A 228 0.32 -15.05 -22.14
CA SER A 228 0.65 -15.75 -23.39
C SER A 228 -0.19 -17.02 -23.46
N VAL A 229 -1.41 -16.86 -23.94
CA VAL A 229 -2.14 -17.94 -24.60
C VAL A 229 -1.41 -18.16 -25.92
N SER A 230 -0.70 -19.30 -26.06
CA SER A 230 -0.30 -19.82 -27.36
C SER A 230 -1.15 -21.04 -27.66
N GLU A 231 -2.13 -20.80 -28.53
CA GLU A 231 -2.58 -21.66 -29.63
C GLU A 231 -2.61 -23.18 -29.39
N ILE A 232 -3.81 -23.70 -29.11
CA ILE A 232 -4.20 -25.05 -29.47
C ILE A 232 -4.88 -24.95 -30.84
N GLU A 233 -4.18 -25.37 -31.89
CA GLU A 233 -4.77 -25.53 -33.22
C GLU A 233 -5.42 -26.94 -33.33
N PRO A 234 -6.67 -27.06 -33.82
CA PRO A 234 -7.34 -28.33 -34.00
C PRO A 234 -7.09 -28.88 -35.41
N GLN A 235 -6.58 -30.11 -35.55
CA GLN A 235 -6.57 -30.81 -36.83
C GLN A 235 -7.48 -32.05 -36.76
N SER A 236 -8.68 -31.89 -37.33
CA SER A 236 -9.56 -32.98 -37.71
C SER A 236 -9.34 -33.37 -39.19
N LEU A 237 -9.16 -34.68 -39.39
CA LEU A 237 -9.69 -35.51 -40.48
C LEU A 237 -9.71 -34.93 -41.91
N ALA A 238 -8.80 -35.43 -42.75
CA ALA A 238 -9.01 -35.54 -44.19
C ALA A 238 -9.10 -37.03 -44.58
N ILE A 239 -10.33 -37.47 -44.93
CA ILE A 239 -10.60 -38.66 -45.72
C ILE A 239 -10.70 -38.18 -47.17
N SER A 240 -9.82 -38.65 -48.06
CA SER A 240 -9.99 -38.78 -49.53
C SER A 240 -8.61 -39.11 -50.10
N GLY A 241 -8.38 -40.00 -51.04
CA GLY A 241 -9.25 -40.80 -51.90
C GLY A 241 -8.32 -41.68 -52.74
N VAL A 242 -8.86 -42.81 -53.18
CA VAL A 242 -8.19 -43.86 -53.93
C VAL A 242 -7.81 -43.37 -55.34
N GLY A 243 -6.58 -43.66 -55.78
CA GLY A 243 -6.13 -43.69 -57.18
C GLY A 243 -4.68 -44.19 -57.21
N MET A 244 -4.40 -45.46 -57.57
CA MET A 244 -4.05 -45.91 -58.94
C MET A 244 -2.97 -45.03 -59.60
N MET A 245 -1.84 -45.49 -60.14
CA MET A 245 -1.32 -46.80 -60.55
C MET A 245 0.10 -46.56 -61.14
N VAL A 246 0.97 -47.60 -61.20
CA VAL A 246 2.19 -47.79 -62.07
C VAL A 246 3.39 -46.82 -61.80
N GLN A 247 4.67 -47.21 -61.65
CA GLN A 247 5.59 -47.99 -62.50
C GLN A 247 6.81 -48.45 -61.66
N SER A 248 7.07 -49.75 -61.54
CA SER A 248 8.13 -50.53 -62.23
C SER A 248 9.57 -49.99 -62.08
N PHE A 249 10.36 -50.62 -61.21
CA PHE A 249 11.83 -50.57 -61.19
C PHE A 249 12.40 -51.85 -61.82
N SER A 250 13.30 -51.71 -62.80
CA SER A 250 14.28 -52.72 -63.23
C SER A 250 15.42 -52.04 -63.99
N CYS A 251 16.59 -52.69 -63.91
CA CYS A 251 17.91 -52.41 -64.50
C CYS A 251 18.78 -51.40 -63.72
N ASP A 252 20.01 -51.71 -63.31
CA ASP A 252 20.95 -52.80 -63.65
C ASP A 252 21.65 -53.41 -62.43
#